data_AF-A0A930EUZ1-F1
#
_entry.id   AF-A0A930EUZ1-F1
#
_cell.length_a   1.000
_cell.length_b   1.000
_cell.length_c   1.000
_cell.angle_alpha   90.00
_cell.angle_beta   90.00
_cell.angle_gamma   90.00
#
_symmetry.space_group_name_H-M   'P 1'
#
loop_
_entity.id
_entity.type
_entity.pdbx_description
1 polymer ?
#
loop_
_entity_poly.entity_id
_entity_poly.type
_entity_poly.pdbx_seq_one_letter_code
_entity_poly.pdbx_strand_id
1 'polypeptide(L)' 'IKARLDLPPADPEREARQVERLRTLAASSGLDPDFAEKFLGFMVREVIRHHEDIKAEYDEGSCL' A
#
# COMPACT_ATOMS: atom_id res chain seq x y z
N ILE A 1 12.52 3.53 -4.43
CA ILE A 1 12.12 4.66 -5.30
C ILE A 1 11.45 5.76 -4.49
N LYS A 2 10.38 5.51 -3.71
CA LYS A 2 9.72 6.56 -2.89
C LYS A 2 10.64 7.29 -1.92
N ALA A 3 11.42 6.57 -1.10
CA ALA A 3 12.38 7.17 -0.16
C ALA A 3 13.42 8.06 -0.85
N ARG A 4 13.94 7.63 -2.01
CA ARG A 4 14.89 8.42 -2.82
C ARG A 4 14.28 9.66 -3.48
N LEU A 5 12.96 9.69 -3.65
CA LEU A 5 12.23 10.77 -4.33
C LEU A 5 11.40 11.62 -3.36
N ASP A 6 11.54 11.39 -2.05
CA ASP A 6 10.79 12.01 -0.96
C ASP A 6 9.26 12.04 -1.18
N LEU A 7 8.73 10.99 -1.82
CA LEU A 7 7.29 10.86 -2.03
C LEU A 7 6.60 10.39 -0.75
N PRO A 8 5.36 10.84 -0.48
CA PRO A 8 4.62 10.39 0.68
C PRO A 8 4.38 8.86 0.62
N PRO A 9 4.43 8.18 1.77
CA PRO A 9 4.22 6.74 1.83
C PRO A 9 2.81 6.34 1.39
N ALA A 10 1.80 7.12 1.80
CA ALA A 10 0.39 6.97 1.43
C ALA A 10 0.01 7.78 0.17
N ASP A 11 -0.88 7.21 -0.64
CA ASP A 11 -1.46 7.88 -1.83
C ASP A 11 -2.95 7.48 -1.91
N PRO A 12 -3.86 8.28 -1.32
CA PRO A 12 -5.27 7.92 -1.19
C PRO A 12 -5.98 7.67 -2.53
N GLU A 13 -5.64 8.44 -3.56
CA GLU A 13 -6.25 8.25 -4.90
C GLU A 13 -5.77 6.94 -5.53
N ARG A 14 -4.49 6.61 -5.41
CA ARG A 14 -3.95 5.33 -5.86
C ARG A 14 -4.53 4.17 -5.07
N GLU A 15 -4.77 4.32 -3.78
CA GLU A 15 -5.38 3.31 -2.92
C GLU A 15 -6.84 3.05 -3.30
N ALA A 16 -7.64 4.10 -3.49
CA ALA A 16 -9.03 3.98 -3.96
C ALA A 16 -9.13 3.24 -5.30
N ARG A 17 -8.27 3.55 -6.28
CA ARG A 17 -8.22 2.83 -7.57
C ARG A 17 -7.84 1.36 -7.41
N GLN A 18 -6.99 1.02 -6.45
CA GLN A 18 -6.62 -0.38 -6.19
C GLN A 18 -7.76 -1.16 -5.53
N VAL A 19 -8.52 -0.54 -4.63
CA VAL A 19 -9.71 -1.14 -4.00
C VAL A 19 -10.75 -1.48 -5.06
N GLU A 20 -11.09 -0.51 -5.92
CA GLU A 20 -12.10 -0.72 -6.97
C GLU A 20 -11.71 -1.84 -7.94
N ARG A 21 -10.44 -1.85 -8.38
CA ARG A 21 -9.92 -2.90 -9.25
C ARG A 21 -9.97 -4.27 -8.58
N LEU A 22 -9.65 -4.35 -7.28
CA LEU A 22 -9.65 -5.62 -6.56
C LEU A 22 -11.07 -6.15 -6.34
N ARG A 23 -12.03 -5.29 -5.99
CA ARG A 23 -13.45 -5.67 -5.87
C ARG A 23 -13.99 -6.25 -7.18
N THR A 24 -13.64 -5.62 -8.31
CA THR A 24 -14.00 -6.11 -9.64
C THR A 24 -13.40 -7.50 -9.93
N LEU A 25 -12.11 -7.69 -9.63
CA LEU A 25 -11.44 -8.98 -9.81
C LEU A 25 -12.05 -10.07 -8.92
N ALA A 26 -12.32 -9.77 -7.65
CA ALA A 26 -12.92 -10.70 -6.71
C ALA A 26 -14.31 -11.16 -7.19
N ALA A 27 -15.16 -10.21 -7.60
CA ALA A 27 -16.47 -10.52 -8.16
C ALA A 27 -16.36 -11.44 -9.40
N SER A 28 -15.39 -11.20 -10.28
CA SER A 28 -15.18 -12.01 -11.49
C SER A 28 -14.61 -13.41 -11.21
N SER A 29 -13.92 -13.61 -10.09
CA SER A 29 -13.28 -14.87 -9.72
C SER A 29 -14.10 -15.73 -8.76
N GLY A 30 -15.29 -15.25 -8.34
CA GLY A 30 -16.11 -15.92 -7.32
C GLY A 30 -15.57 -15.77 -5.89
N LEU A 31 -14.67 -14.81 -5.65
CA LEU A 31 -14.22 -14.44 -4.32
C LEU A 31 -15.16 -13.36 -3.77
N ASP A 32 -15.47 -13.40 -2.48
CA ASP A 32 -16.26 -12.36 -1.83
C ASP A 32 -15.54 -10.98 -1.94
N PRO A 33 -16.15 -9.98 -2.61
CA PRO A 33 -15.56 -8.65 -2.75
C PRO A 33 -15.30 -7.94 -1.42
N ASP A 34 -16.14 -8.17 -0.40
CA ASP A 34 -15.99 -7.53 0.90
C ASP A 34 -14.86 -8.16 1.71
N PHE A 35 -14.66 -9.47 1.57
CA PHE A 35 -13.46 -10.15 2.06
C PHE A 35 -12.20 -9.63 1.36
N ALA A 36 -12.23 -9.51 0.04
CA ALA A 36 -11.09 -9.02 -0.74
C ALA A 36 -10.69 -7.59 -0.35
N GLU A 37 -11.66 -6.71 -0.14
CA GLU A 37 -11.40 -5.34 0.33
C GLU A 37 -10.78 -5.31 1.73
N LYS A 38 -11.31 -6.08 2.68
CA LYS A 38 -10.73 -6.17 4.04
C LYS A 38 -9.30 -6.68 4.02
N PHE A 39 -9.02 -7.69 3.20
CA PHE A 39 -7.68 -8.24 3.01
C PHE A 39 -6.74 -7.20 2.39
N LEU A 40 -7.19 -6.42 1.41
CA LEU A 40 -6.42 -5.32 0.83
C LEU A 40 -6.12 -4.24 1.86
N GLY A 41 -7.11 -3.84 2.67
CA GLY A 41 -6.90 -2.87 3.74
C GLY A 41 -5.85 -3.34 4.76
N PHE A 42 -5.80 -4.64 5.05
CA PHE A 42 -4.71 -5.23 5.84
C PHE A 42 -3.35 -5.11 5.13
N MET A 43 -3.25 -5.51 3.87
CA MET A 43 -2.01 -5.44 3.09
C MET A 43 -1.49 -4.01 2.91
N VAL A 44 -2.37 -3.03 2.67
CA VAL A 44 -2.00 -1.61 2.52
C VAL A 44 -1.37 -1.07 3.80
N ARG A 45 -1.95 -1.37 4.97
CA ARG A 45 -1.36 -0.98 6.26
C ARG A 45 0.05 -1.53 6.44
N GLU A 46 0.24 -2.81 6.11
CA GLU A 46 1.55 -3.45 6.20
C GLU A 46 2.57 -2.84 5.23
N VAL A 47 2.14 -2.53 4.00
CA VAL A 47 2.99 -1.86 3.01
C VAL A 47 3.37 -0.45 3.46
N ILE A 48 2.45 0.31 4.05
CA ILE A 48 2.75 1.65 4.59
C ILE A 48 3.82 1.55 5.69
N ARG A 49 3.63 0.66 6.67
CA ARG A 49 4.62 0.45 7.75
C ARG A 49 6.01 0.12 7.20
N HIS A 50 6.11 -0.79 6.23
CA HIS A 50 7.40 -1.12 5.62
C HIS A 50 8.02 0.08 4.88
N HIS A 51 7.23 0.97 4.30
CA HIS A 51 7.76 2.19 3.67
C HIS A 51 8.26 3.20 4.70
N GLU A 52 7.62 3.28 5.86
CA GLU A 52 8.08 4.09 7.00
C GLU A 52 9.40 3.56 7.55
N ASP A 53 9.51 2.24 7.76
CA ASP A 53 10.73 1.58 8.23
C ASP A 53 11.91 1.82 7.25
N ILE A 54 11.68 1.62 5.95
CA ILE A 54 12.70 1.87 4.91
C ILE A 54 13.09 3.35 4.84
N LYS A 55 12.15 4.27 5.07
CA LYS A 55 12.45 5.72 5.11
C LYS A 55 13.33 6.03 6.33
N ALA A 56 12.99 5.51 7.50
CA ALA A 56 13.79 5.67 8.72
C ALA A 56 15.22 5.12 8.53
N GLU A 57 15.38 3.90 8.00
CA GLU A 57 16.69 3.32 7.70
C GLU A 57 17.50 4.14 6.69
N TYR A 58 16.83 4.70 5.66
CA TYR A 58 17.49 5.55 4.68
C TYR A 58 17.97 6.88 5.29
N ASP A 59 17.16 7.50 6.14
CA ASP A 59 17.49 8.75 6.82
C ASP A 59 18.65 8.54 7.83
N GLU A 60 18.68 7.41 8.55
CA GLU A 60 19.79 7.03 9.43
C GLU A 60 21.08 6.70 8.67
N GLY A 61 20.99 5.93 7.58
CA GLY A 61 22.13 5.55 6.75
C GLY A 61 22.71 6.69 5.89
N SER A 62 21.92 7.73 5.61
CA SER A 62 22.38 8.95 4.94
C SER A 62 23.12 9.92 5.87
N CYS A 63 23.12 9.67 7.19
CA CYS A 63 23.76 10.51 8.21
C CYS A 63 25.18 10.03 8.60
N LEU A 64 25.65 8.90 8.04
CA LEU A 64 27.02 8.37 8.13
C LEU A 64 27.83 8.69 6.88
#